data_AF-A0A6A4G4F6-F1
#
_entry.id   AF-A0A6A4G4F6-F1
#
_cell.length_a   1.000
_cell.length_b   1.000
_cell.length_c   1.000
_cell.angle_alpha   90.00
_cell.angle_beta   90.00
_cell.angle_gamma   90.00
#
_symmetry.space_group_name_H-M   'P 1'
#
loop_
_entity.id
_entity.type
_entity.pdbx_description
1 polymer ?
#
loop_
_entity_poly.entity_id
_entity_poly.type
_entity_poly.pdbx_seq_one_letter_code
_entity_poly.pdbx_strand_id
1 'polypeptide(L)'
;MTDVNDSGDGLWGRPDDCEFSYVVKVPGTTEQVSLTAVQDREICSGTPAFPSHGHCVWDAALLLADYLQTRAVEAAQSTSKVNGARVVLTDQEYALPLLIKNVAVNFCDRDDGEASNSREVMAPTVEECQWGEPFKTGTCLASWRKSTDVVVFSDVLYHASAFLLLIETLHELASPTTDVFFSFETRNASIEASFLQQLAATFDVEEVSRKDNPQVFASFEYPDELFIYHARLKARSNEN
;
A
#
# COMPACT_ATOMS: atom_id res chain seq x y z
N MET A 1 14.75 35.96 18.35
CA MET A 1 15.58 34.89 17.77
C MET A 1 15.94 34.01 18.94
N THR A 2 15.08 33.05 19.22
CA THR A 2 15.17 32.14 20.36
C THR A 2 14.92 30.78 19.77
N ASP A 3 15.96 29.96 19.83
CA ASP A 3 16.01 28.58 19.43
C ASP A 3 14.85 27.81 20.05
N VAL A 4 14.01 27.24 19.18
CA VAL A 4 13.08 26.19 19.59
C VAL A 4 13.92 24.93 19.64
N ASN A 5 14.07 24.38 20.84
CA ASN A 5 14.64 23.07 21.08
C ASN A 5 13.99 22.07 20.12
N ASP A 6 14.82 21.56 19.20
CA ASP A 6 14.61 20.33 18.47
C ASP A 6 14.65 19.19 19.49
N SER A 7 13.51 18.92 20.12
CA SER A 7 13.29 17.65 20.81
C SER A 7 13.41 16.58 19.73
N GLY A 8 14.49 15.79 19.76
CA GLY A 8 14.81 14.72 18.81
C GLY A 8 13.81 13.57 18.76
N ASP A 9 12.54 13.85 18.98
CA ASP A 9 11.42 13.06 18.51
C ASP A 9 11.33 13.37 17.01
N GLY A 10 11.70 12.41 16.17
CA GLY A 10 11.59 12.56 14.72
C GLY A 10 10.16 12.84 14.29
N LEU A 11 9.93 12.94 12.97
CA LEU A 11 8.62 13.27 12.43
C LEU A 11 7.52 12.33 13.00
N TRP A 12 6.57 12.91 13.76
CA TRP A 12 5.51 12.19 14.48
C TRP A 12 6.00 11.15 15.50
N GLY A 13 7.15 11.37 16.14
CA GLY A 13 7.67 10.51 17.20
C GLY A 13 8.35 9.23 16.70
N ARG A 14 8.63 9.12 15.39
CA ARG A 14 9.40 7.99 14.85
C ARG A 14 10.89 8.27 14.85
N PRO A 15 11.73 7.23 15.06
CA PRO A 15 13.15 7.35 14.78
C PRO A 15 13.35 7.71 13.30
N ASP A 16 14.26 8.65 13.02
CA ASP A 16 14.70 8.98 11.65
C ASP A 16 15.63 7.87 11.09
N ASP A 17 15.23 6.61 11.27
CA ASP A 17 15.98 5.46 10.81
C ASP A 17 15.95 5.41 9.28
N CYS A 18 17.13 5.42 8.66
CA CYS A 18 17.27 5.35 7.20
C CYS A 18 16.74 4.03 6.61
N GLU A 19 16.50 3.02 7.44
CA GLU A 19 15.99 1.71 7.04
C GLU A 19 15.01 1.15 8.08
N PHE A 20 13.99 0.46 7.60
CA PHE A 20 13.02 -0.29 8.42
C PHE A 20 12.97 -1.74 7.95
N SER A 21 13.00 -2.70 8.88
CA SER A 21 12.92 -4.12 8.56
C SER A 21 11.54 -4.68 8.92
N TYR A 22 10.90 -5.37 7.97
CA TYR A 22 9.59 -6.00 8.13
C TYR A 22 9.66 -7.50 7.83
N VAL A 23 9.10 -8.33 8.70
CA VAL A 23 9.14 -9.79 8.56
C VAL A 23 7.86 -10.29 7.89
N VAL A 24 8.02 -10.95 6.75
CA VAL A 24 6.96 -11.57 5.97
C VAL A 24 6.93 -13.07 6.19
N LYS A 25 5.77 -13.63 6.55
CA LYS A 25 5.56 -15.08 6.59
C LYS A 25 5.17 -15.57 5.20
N VAL A 26 5.89 -16.56 4.67
CA VAL A 26 5.61 -17.12 3.34
C VAL A 26 4.37 -18.03 3.44
N PRO A 27 3.25 -17.70 2.76
CA PRO A 27 2.00 -18.45 2.89
C PRO A 27 2.16 -19.95 2.57
N GLY A 28 1.59 -20.79 3.43
CA GLY A 28 1.66 -22.25 3.30
C GLY A 28 2.98 -22.87 3.77
N THR A 29 3.88 -22.10 4.39
CA THR A 29 5.17 -22.59 4.90
C THR A 29 5.45 -22.05 6.31
N THR A 30 6.51 -22.55 6.95
CA THR A 30 7.06 -21.97 8.20
C THR A 30 8.15 -20.94 7.95
N GLU A 31 8.45 -20.64 6.67
CA GLU A 31 9.52 -19.74 6.26
C GLU A 31 9.12 -18.28 6.54
N GLN A 32 10.11 -17.49 6.97
CA GLN A 32 9.99 -16.06 7.18
C GLN A 32 11.09 -15.36 6.40
N VAL A 33 10.72 -14.29 5.71
CA VAL A 33 11.63 -13.45 4.91
C VAL A 33 11.61 -12.05 5.49
N SER A 34 12.78 -11.44 5.71
CA SER A 34 12.86 -10.05 6.13
C SER A 34 12.99 -9.15 4.90
N LEU A 35 12.04 -8.23 4.74
CA LEU A 35 12.10 -7.14 3.78
C LEU A 35 12.71 -5.90 4.44
N THR A 36 13.45 -5.12 3.66
CA THR A 36 14.05 -3.85 4.09
C THR A 36 13.42 -2.71 3.30
N ALA A 37 12.84 -1.74 3.99
CA ALA A 37 12.38 -0.48 3.44
C ALA A 37 13.43 0.60 3.73
N VAL A 38 14.10 1.07 2.69
CA VAL A 38 14.91 2.28 2.71
C VAL A 38 13.97 3.48 2.83
N GLN A 39 14.28 4.36 3.79
CA GLN A 39 13.48 5.55 4.14
C GLN A 39 14.23 6.86 3.92
N ASP A 40 15.34 6.83 3.18
CA ASP A 40 16.16 8.01 2.91
C ASP A 40 15.45 8.97 1.94
N ARG A 41 15.00 10.10 2.47
CA ARG A 41 14.32 11.16 1.72
C ARG A 41 15.18 11.76 0.62
N GLU A 42 16.51 11.77 0.76
CA GLU A 42 17.41 12.38 -0.24
C GLU A 42 17.44 11.60 -1.56
N ILE A 43 16.99 10.35 -1.54
CA ILE A 43 16.87 9.51 -2.73
C ILE A 43 15.70 9.97 -3.60
N CYS A 44 14.64 10.51 -3.00
CA CYS A 44 13.53 11.08 -3.75
C CYS A 44 14.01 12.32 -4.52
N SER A 45 13.59 12.46 -5.78
CA SER A 45 14.07 13.50 -6.68
C SER A 45 12.95 14.43 -7.13
N GLY A 46 13.04 15.72 -6.80
CA GLY A 46 12.06 16.72 -7.23
C GLY A 46 11.04 17.08 -6.16
N THR A 47 9.96 17.74 -6.57
CA THR A 47 8.92 18.26 -5.67
C THR A 47 7.62 17.51 -5.91
N PRO A 48 6.98 16.94 -4.87
CA PRO A 48 5.71 16.26 -5.05
C PRO A 48 4.60 17.27 -5.39
N ALA A 49 3.60 16.83 -6.17
CA ALA A 49 2.41 17.61 -6.48
C ALA A 49 1.60 17.97 -5.22
N PHE A 50 1.64 17.10 -4.21
CA PHE A 50 1.06 17.31 -2.89
C PHE A 50 2.11 17.07 -1.80
N PRO A 51 2.17 17.86 -0.71
CA PRO A 51 3.09 17.60 0.40
C PRO A 51 3.00 16.14 0.86
N SER A 52 4.11 15.42 0.83
CA SER A 52 4.12 13.97 1.06
C SER A 52 5.35 13.57 1.86
N HIS A 53 5.17 12.57 2.70
CA HIS A 53 6.22 11.87 3.43
C HIS A 53 6.30 10.41 2.95
N GLY A 54 6.12 10.19 1.64
CA GLY A 54 6.13 8.86 1.01
C GLY A 54 7.45 8.08 1.12
N HIS A 55 8.45 8.59 1.83
CA HIS A 55 9.68 7.86 2.15
C HIS A 55 9.57 7.02 3.42
N CYS A 56 8.63 7.33 4.33
CA CYS A 56 8.47 6.61 5.59
C CYS A 56 7.50 5.42 5.44
N VAL A 57 7.73 4.38 6.23
CA VAL A 57 6.78 3.28 6.46
C VAL A 57 5.81 3.68 7.56
N TRP A 58 4.53 3.78 7.21
CA TRP A 58 3.45 4.19 8.13
C TRP A 58 2.77 2.98 8.77
N ASP A 59 2.23 3.13 9.98
CA ASP A 59 1.57 2.00 10.67
C ASP A 59 0.36 1.48 9.94
N ALA A 60 -0.40 2.35 9.27
CA ALA A 60 -1.48 1.90 8.40
C ALA A 60 -0.97 0.95 7.30
N ALA A 61 0.25 1.15 6.78
CA ALA A 61 0.86 0.24 5.82
C ALA A 61 1.22 -1.11 6.46
N LEU A 62 1.79 -1.10 7.66
CA LEU A 62 2.12 -2.32 8.42
C LEU A 62 0.87 -3.12 8.76
N LEU A 63 -0.18 -2.44 9.23
CA LEU A 63 -1.48 -3.01 9.54
C LEU A 63 -2.09 -3.71 8.32
N LEU A 64 -2.05 -3.05 7.16
CA LEU A 64 -2.59 -3.61 5.92
C LEU A 64 -1.74 -4.79 5.42
N ALA A 65 -0.42 -4.72 5.58
CA ALA A 65 0.47 -5.84 5.26
C ALA A 65 0.19 -7.07 6.14
N ASP A 66 0.01 -6.89 7.45
CA ASP A 66 -0.35 -7.96 8.39
C ASP A 66 -1.72 -8.58 8.07
N TYR A 67 -2.69 -7.74 7.69
CA TYR A 67 -4.01 -8.20 7.25
C TYR A 67 -3.93 -9.05 5.98
N LEU A 68 -3.26 -8.57 4.94
CA LEU A 68 -3.12 -9.28 3.67
C LEU A 68 -2.33 -10.58 3.83
N GLN A 69 -1.31 -10.60 4.69
CA GLN A 69 -0.57 -11.81 5.02
C GLN A 69 -1.47 -12.85 5.70
N THR A 70 -2.30 -12.43 6.66
CA THR A 70 -3.26 -13.31 7.33
C THR A 70 -4.21 -13.95 6.32
N ARG A 71 -4.76 -13.14 5.39
CA ARG A 71 -5.64 -13.63 4.32
C ARG A 71 -4.93 -14.60 3.39
N ALA A 72 -3.69 -14.32 3.01
CA ALA A 72 -2.90 -15.20 2.16
C ALA A 72 -2.62 -16.57 2.83
N VAL A 73 -2.36 -16.59 4.14
CA VAL A 73 -2.17 -17.83 4.91
C VAL A 73 -3.45 -18.66 4.96
N GLU A 74 -4.60 -18.04 5.25
CA GLU A 74 -5.90 -18.71 5.26
C GLU A 74 -6.28 -19.26 3.87
N ALA A 75 -5.99 -18.50 2.81
CA ALA A 75 -6.17 -18.94 1.44
C ALA A 75 -5.27 -20.13 1.08
N ALA A 76 -4.01 -20.14 1.56
CA ALA A 76 -3.08 -21.24 1.36
C ALA A 76 -3.49 -22.53 2.09
N GLN A 77 -4.15 -22.40 3.25
CA GLN A 77 -4.67 -23.55 3.99
C GLN A 77 -5.91 -24.15 3.34
N SER A 78 -6.73 -23.32 2.68
CA SER A 78 -7.97 -23.74 2.01
C SER A 78 -7.76 -24.17 0.56
N THR A 79 -6.70 -23.70 -0.11
CA THR A 79 -6.40 -24.00 -1.51
C THR A 79 -4.95 -24.43 -1.67
N SER A 80 -4.70 -25.53 -2.39
CA SER A 80 -3.34 -26.06 -2.60
C SER A 80 -2.47 -25.23 -3.57
N LYS A 81 -2.86 -23.99 -3.92
CA LYS A 81 -2.19 -23.21 -4.96
C LYS A 81 -2.21 -21.71 -4.66
N VAL A 82 -1.16 -21.24 -3.99
CA VAL A 82 -0.83 -19.81 -3.90
C VAL A 82 0.04 -19.46 -5.11
N ASN A 83 -0.55 -18.90 -6.15
CA ASN A 83 0.19 -18.36 -7.28
C ASN A 83 0.86 -17.04 -6.85
N GLY A 84 2.09 -16.78 -7.34
CA GLY A 84 2.75 -15.49 -7.13
C GLY A 84 1.97 -14.35 -7.78
N ALA A 85 1.82 -13.23 -7.06
CA ALA A 85 1.17 -12.04 -7.59
C ALA A 85 2.12 -11.30 -8.55
N ARG A 86 1.57 -10.78 -9.65
CA ARG A 86 2.26 -9.77 -10.46
C ARG A 86 1.99 -8.42 -9.82
N VAL A 87 3.03 -7.72 -9.40
CA VAL A 87 2.91 -6.48 -8.62
C VAL A 87 3.48 -5.31 -9.41
N VAL A 88 2.75 -4.20 -9.43
CA VAL A 88 3.23 -2.89 -9.89
C VAL A 88 3.15 -1.95 -8.70
N LEU A 89 4.31 -1.43 -8.27
CA LEU A 89 4.41 -0.39 -7.26
C LEU A 89 4.36 0.96 -7.95
N THR A 90 3.57 1.87 -7.42
CA THR A 90 3.34 3.17 -8.04
C THR A 90 3.39 4.30 -7.04
N ASP A 91 3.94 5.42 -7.46
CA ASP A 91 3.86 6.69 -6.75
C ASP A 91 4.04 7.83 -7.78
N GLN A 92 4.06 9.07 -7.31
CA GLN A 92 4.48 10.24 -8.09
C GLN A 92 5.94 10.09 -8.52
N GLU A 93 6.30 10.76 -9.63
CA GLU A 93 7.64 10.68 -10.25
C GLU A 93 8.78 10.86 -9.23
N TYR A 94 8.61 11.78 -8.27
CA TYR A 94 9.65 12.10 -7.29
C TYR A 94 10.04 10.94 -6.37
N ALA A 95 9.12 10.00 -6.11
CA ALA A 95 9.33 8.87 -5.21
C ALA A 95 9.84 7.60 -5.94
N LEU A 96 9.82 7.59 -7.28
CA LEU A 96 10.25 6.42 -8.06
C LEU A 96 11.69 5.95 -7.78
N PRO A 97 12.70 6.84 -7.61
CA PRO A 97 14.06 6.37 -7.30
C PRO A 97 14.12 5.57 -5.99
N LEU A 98 13.32 5.96 -4.99
CA LEU A 98 13.24 5.25 -3.71
C LEU A 98 12.53 3.90 -3.87
N LEU A 99 11.41 3.86 -4.61
CA LEU A 99 10.72 2.59 -4.90
C LEU A 99 11.62 1.61 -5.67
N ILE A 100 12.38 2.09 -6.66
CA ILE A 100 13.33 1.27 -7.42
C ILE A 100 14.41 0.71 -6.49
N LYS A 101 14.96 1.53 -5.58
CA LYS A 101 15.94 1.07 -4.60
C LYS A 101 15.36 0.00 -3.67
N ASN A 102 14.12 0.19 -3.20
CA ASN A 102 13.43 -0.79 -2.36
C ASN A 102 13.17 -2.11 -3.10
N VAL A 103 12.83 -2.07 -4.39
CA VAL A 103 12.74 -3.29 -5.20
C VAL A 103 14.11 -3.96 -5.32
N ALA A 104 15.16 -3.19 -5.60
CA ALA A 104 16.51 -3.74 -5.75
C ALA A 104 17.01 -4.44 -4.47
N VAL A 105 16.85 -3.81 -3.31
CA VAL A 105 17.32 -4.35 -2.01
C VAL A 105 16.61 -5.67 -1.63
N ASN A 106 15.37 -5.87 -2.08
CA ASN A 106 14.56 -7.02 -1.69
C ASN A 106 14.47 -8.12 -2.76
N PHE A 107 14.69 -7.81 -4.03
CA PHE A 107 14.41 -8.73 -5.15
C PHE A 107 15.53 -8.85 -6.17
N CYS A 108 16.51 -7.94 -6.19
CA CYS A 108 17.70 -8.10 -7.03
C CYS A 108 18.80 -8.74 -6.17
N ASP A 109 19.34 -9.86 -6.67
CA ASP A 109 20.29 -10.77 -6.02
C ASP A 109 21.02 -10.19 -4.80
N ARG A 110 20.64 -10.67 -3.61
CA ARG A 110 21.62 -10.82 -2.52
C ARG A 110 22.62 -11.83 -3.03
N ASP A 111 23.84 -11.36 -3.30
CA ASP A 111 24.96 -12.14 -3.82
C ASP A 111 25.49 -13.12 -2.75
N ASP A 112 24.59 -13.92 -2.19
CA ASP A 112 24.84 -14.92 -1.17
C ASP A 112 24.98 -16.24 -1.95
N GLY A 113 26.23 -16.64 -2.23
CA GLY A 113 26.62 -17.74 -3.11
C GLY A 113 26.15 -19.16 -2.74
N GLU A 114 24.98 -19.33 -2.14
CA GLU A 114 24.29 -20.60 -2.01
C GLU A 114 23.27 -20.74 -3.13
N ALA A 115 23.48 -21.77 -3.96
CA ALA A 115 22.49 -22.28 -4.90
C ALA A 115 21.28 -22.82 -4.12
N SER A 116 20.42 -21.92 -3.64
CA SER A 116 19.12 -22.28 -3.10
C SER A 116 18.17 -22.52 -4.27
N ASN A 117 17.32 -23.54 -4.15
CA ASN A 117 16.27 -23.88 -5.10
C ASN A 117 15.21 -22.76 -5.13
N SER A 118 15.57 -21.60 -5.65
CA SER A 118 14.79 -20.37 -5.55
C SER A 118 13.51 -20.52 -6.34
N ARG A 119 12.40 -20.55 -5.60
CA ARG A 119 11.09 -20.19 -6.13
C ARG A 119 11.29 -18.87 -6.86
N GLU A 120 11.04 -18.84 -8.17
CA GLU A 120 11.25 -17.66 -9.01
C GLU A 120 10.32 -16.53 -8.49
N VAL A 121 10.85 -15.71 -7.57
CA VAL A 121 10.12 -14.57 -7.03
C VAL A 121 10.13 -13.50 -8.10
N MET A 122 8.98 -13.25 -8.72
CA MET A 122 8.84 -12.18 -9.69
C MET A 122 8.98 -10.84 -8.98
N ALA A 123 10.06 -10.11 -9.27
CA ALA A 123 10.26 -8.76 -8.76
C ALA A 123 9.11 -7.83 -9.17
N PRO A 124 8.60 -6.96 -8.29
CA PRO A 124 7.64 -5.94 -8.66
C PRO A 124 8.17 -5.00 -9.73
N THR A 125 7.30 -4.53 -10.62
CA THR A 125 7.63 -3.42 -11.53
C THR A 125 7.35 -2.09 -10.85
N VAL A 126 8.13 -1.06 -11.12
CA VAL A 126 7.91 0.31 -10.62
C VAL A 126 7.44 1.19 -11.76
N GLU A 127 6.30 1.87 -11.59
CA GLU A 127 5.74 2.77 -12.60
C GLU A 127 5.23 4.07 -11.95
N GLU A 128 5.31 5.17 -12.69
CA GLU A 128 4.68 6.43 -12.26
C GLU A 128 3.15 6.31 -12.30
N CYS A 129 2.49 6.78 -11.25
CA CYS A 129 1.04 7.00 -11.25
C CYS A 129 0.70 8.31 -10.55
N GLN A 130 0.55 9.38 -11.33
CA GLN A 130 -0.08 10.60 -10.85
C GLN A 130 -1.60 10.41 -10.87
N TRP A 131 -2.24 10.44 -9.71
CA TRP A 131 -3.69 10.23 -9.64
C TRP A 131 -4.46 11.27 -10.47
N GLY A 132 -5.51 10.80 -11.15
CA GLY A 132 -6.35 11.60 -12.04
C GLY A 132 -5.76 11.79 -13.45
N GLU A 133 -4.49 11.44 -13.65
CA GLU A 133 -3.85 11.51 -14.97
C GLU A 133 -4.01 10.19 -15.75
N PRO A 134 -4.08 10.24 -17.09
CA PRO A 134 -4.11 9.02 -17.90
C PRO A 134 -2.83 8.18 -17.75
N PHE A 135 -2.99 6.85 -17.67
CA PHE A 135 -1.84 5.94 -17.67
C PHE A 135 -1.05 6.03 -18.98
N LYS A 136 0.28 6.07 -18.87
CA LYS A 136 1.20 6.15 -20.01
C LYS A 136 1.06 4.91 -20.90
N THR A 137 0.98 5.09 -22.22
CA THR A 137 0.88 3.97 -23.16
C THR A 137 2.08 3.02 -23.04
N GLY A 138 1.80 1.71 -23.02
CA GLY A 138 2.82 0.67 -22.95
C GLY A 138 3.25 0.28 -21.53
N THR A 139 2.65 0.88 -20.50
CA THR A 139 2.89 0.49 -19.11
C THR A 139 1.96 -0.66 -18.66
N CYS A 140 2.30 -1.28 -17.52
CA CYS A 140 1.47 -2.27 -16.87
C CYS A 140 0.13 -1.67 -16.44
N LEU A 141 0.12 -0.47 -15.85
CA LEU A 141 -1.12 0.21 -15.46
C LEU A 141 -2.08 0.41 -16.65
N ALA A 142 -1.56 0.83 -17.81
CA ALA A 142 -2.36 0.97 -19.02
C ALA A 142 -2.92 -0.38 -19.48
N SER A 143 -2.13 -1.44 -19.36
CA SER A 143 -2.51 -2.81 -19.75
C SER A 143 -3.49 -3.46 -18.76
N TRP A 144 -3.48 -3.05 -17.49
CA TRP A 144 -4.28 -3.62 -16.40
C TRP A 144 -5.59 -2.90 -16.13
N ARG A 145 -5.87 -1.81 -16.87
CA ARG A 145 -7.14 -1.10 -16.81
C ARG A 145 -8.32 -2.07 -16.84
N LYS A 146 -9.20 -2.02 -15.83
CA LYS A 146 -10.37 -2.91 -15.65
C LYS A 146 -10.07 -4.42 -15.56
N SER A 147 -8.82 -4.81 -15.42
CA SER A 147 -8.38 -6.21 -15.28
C SER A 147 -7.48 -6.44 -14.08
N THR A 148 -7.26 -5.40 -13.27
CA THR A 148 -6.59 -5.53 -11.98
C THR A 148 -7.41 -6.39 -11.03
N ASP A 149 -6.81 -7.42 -10.45
CA ASP A 149 -7.46 -8.26 -9.45
C ASP A 149 -7.56 -7.54 -8.10
N VAL A 150 -6.46 -6.90 -7.67
CA VAL A 150 -6.37 -6.24 -6.37
C VAL A 150 -5.69 -4.88 -6.50
N VAL A 151 -6.26 -3.84 -5.89
CA VAL A 151 -5.63 -2.53 -5.68
C VAL A 151 -5.40 -2.34 -4.19
N VAL A 152 -4.20 -1.91 -3.81
CA VAL A 152 -3.81 -1.68 -2.41
C VAL A 152 -3.22 -0.29 -2.26
N PHE A 153 -3.66 0.46 -1.26
CA PHE A 153 -3.03 1.74 -0.89
C PHE A 153 -3.15 2.00 0.61
N SER A 154 -2.15 2.65 1.20
CA SER A 154 -2.10 2.88 2.64
C SER A 154 -1.69 4.30 2.96
N ASP A 155 -2.37 4.91 3.93
CA ASP A 155 -2.08 6.22 4.50
C ASP A 155 -2.02 7.38 3.51
N VAL A 156 -2.84 7.31 2.46
CA VAL A 156 -2.91 8.33 1.40
C VAL A 156 -3.96 9.41 1.65
N LEU A 157 -4.74 9.31 2.74
CA LEU A 157 -5.87 10.20 3.04
C LEU A 157 -5.47 11.48 3.79
N TYR A 158 -4.35 12.09 3.41
CA TYR A 158 -3.81 13.28 4.11
C TYR A 158 -4.16 14.61 3.42
N HIS A 159 -4.65 14.59 2.16
CA HIS A 159 -4.93 15.81 1.41
C HIS A 159 -6.22 15.73 0.59
N ALA A 160 -7.25 16.46 1.03
CA ALA A 160 -8.61 16.36 0.47
C ALA A 160 -8.72 16.66 -1.04
N SER A 161 -7.85 17.51 -1.59
CA SER A 161 -7.89 17.82 -3.02
C SER A 161 -7.45 16.65 -3.93
N ALA A 162 -6.76 15.65 -3.36
CA ALA A 162 -6.35 14.46 -4.09
C ALA A 162 -7.43 13.36 -4.15
N PHE A 163 -8.53 13.49 -3.40
CA PHE A 163 -9.51 12.41 -3.22
C PHE A 163 -10.29 12.07 -4.47
N LEU A 164 -10.76 13.10 -5.18
CA LEU A 164 -11.45 12.90 -6.45
C LEU A 164 -10.51 12.27 -7.49
N LEU A 165 -9.25 12.72 -7.54
CA LEU A 165 -8.24 12.17 -8.45
C LEU A 165 -7.93 10.70 -8.13
N LEU A 166 -7.85 10.34 -6.84
CA LEU A 166 -7.68 8.96 -6.41
C LEU A 166 -8.90 8.10 -6.80
N ILE A 167 -10.12 8.58 -6.55
CA ILE A 167 -11.36 7.88 -6.92
C ILE A 167 -11.46 7.69 -8.44
N GLU A 168 -11.08 8.70 -9.24
CA GLU A 168 -10.96 8.59 -10.70
C GLU A 168 -9.96 7.50 -11.10
N THR A 169 -8.79 7.48 -10.47
CA THR A 169 -7.77 6.45 -10.72
C THR A 169 -8.28 5.05 -10.38
N LEU A 170 -8.98 4.88 -9.25
CA LEU A 170 -9.64 3.63 -8.88
C LEU A 170 -10.69 3.23 -9.92
N HIS A 171 -11.44 4.19 -10.45
CA HIS A 171 -12.36 3.94 -11.55
C HIS A 171 -11.67 3.54 -12.85
N GLU A 172 -10.40 3.84 -13.08
CA GLU A 172 -9.70 3.37 -14.27
C GLU A 172 -9.23 1.92 -14.09
N LEU A 173 -8.74 1.59 -12.90
CA LEU A 173 -8.20 0.26 -12.57
C LEU A 173 -9.28 -0.77 -12.27
N ALA A 174 -10.29 -0.40 -11.46
CA ALA A 174 -11.21 -1.35 -10.87
C ALA A 174 -12.36 -1.76 -11.81
N SER A 175 -12.66 -3.05 -11.78
CA SER A 175 -13.90 -3.66 -12.25
C SER A 175 -14.73 -4.12 -11.04
N PRO A 176 -16.00 -4.56 -11.21
CA PRO A 176 -16.78 -5.11 -10.11
C PRO A 176 -16.19 -6.36 -9.44
N THR A 177 -15.20 -7.01 -10.07
CA THR A 177 -14.46 -8.15 -9.49
C THR A 177 -13.14 -7.74 -8.86
N THR A 178 -12.73 -6.47 -8.98
CA THR A 178 -11.49 -5.97 -8.39
C THR A 178 -11.69 -5.71 -6.90
N ASP A 179 -10.82 -6.29 -6.08
CA ASP A 179 -10.74 -6.02 -4.66
C ASP A 179 -9.89 -4.76 -4.40
N VAL A 180 -10.45 -3.75 -3.75
CA VAL A 180 -9.71 -2.57 -3.33
C VAL A 180 -9.54 -2.64 -1.82
N PHE A 181 -8.30 -2.75 -1.34
CA PHE A 181 -8.00 -2.69 0.09
C PHE A 181 -7.25 -1.41 0.41
N PHE A 182 -7.66 -0.72 1.45
CA PHE A 182 -6.94 0.44 1.91
C PHE A 182 -6.98 0.62 3.41
N SER A 183 -5.97 1.29 3.92
CA SER A 183 -5.84 1.59 5.34
C SER A 183 -5.40 3.03 5.55
N PHE A 184 -5.75 3.58 6.71
CA PHE A 184 -5.27 4.89 7.15
C PHE A 184 -5.30 4.96 8.67
N GLU A 185 -4.48 5.88 9.19
CA GLU A 185 -4.55 6.35 10.57
C GLU A 185 -5.43 7.61 10.61
N THR A 186 -6.37 7.68 11.56
CA THR A 186 -7.26 8.84 11.68
C THR A 186 -6.49 10.06 12.17
N ARG A 187 -6.42 11.09 11.32
CA ARG A 187 -5.80 12.40 11.62
C ARG A 187 -6.80 13.53 11.43
N ASN A 188 -7.79 13.33 10.56
CA ASN A 188 -8.92 14.24 10.39
C ASN A 188 -10.15 13.45 9.96
N ALA A 189 -10.95 13.05 10.96
CA ALA A 189 -12.16 12.25 10.75
C ALA A 189 -13.17 12.88 9.77
N SER A 190 -13.22 14.21 9.66
CA SER A 190 -14.12 14.87 8.69
C SER A 190 -13.63 14.72 7.24
N ILE A 191 -12.33 14.80 7.03
CA ILE A 191 -11.69 14.57 5.72
C ILE A 191 -11.86 13.09 5.33
N GLU A 192 -11.57 12.17 6.24
CA GLU A 192 -11.71 10.72 6.02
C GLU A 192 -13.17 10.33 5.73
N ALA A 193 -14.13 10.83 6.52
CA ALA A 193 -15.55 10.61 6.27
C ALA A 193 -16.01 11.15 4.91
N SER A 194 -15.47 12.31 4.50
CA SER A 194 -15.76 12.88 3.18
C SER A 194 -15.22 12.01 2.04
N PHE A 195 -14.02 11.45 2.19
CA PHE A 195 -13.48 10.49 1.22
C PHE A 195 -14.37 9.24 1.14
N LEU A 196 -14.68 8.62 2.28
CA LEU A 196 -15.50 7.40 2.35
C LEU A 196 -16.89 7.63 1.74
N GLN A 197 -17.51 8.78 2.00
CA GLN A 197 -18.79 9.15 1.40
C GLN A 197 -18.70 9.27 -0.13
N GLN A 198 -17.65 9.91 -0.65
CA GLN A 198 -17.45 10.07 -2.10
C GLN A 198 -17.17 8.72 -2.76
N LEU A 199 -16.32 7.88 -2.16
CA LEU A 199 -16.03 6.54 -2.66
C LEU A 199 -17.29 5.65 -2.65
N ALA A 200 -18.08 5.71 -1.57
CA ALA A 200 -19.32 4.94 -1.42
C ALA A 200 -20.42 5.32 -2.42
N ALA A 201 -20.27 6.42 -3.18
CA ALA A 201 -21.19 6.74 -4.26
C ALA A 201 -21.16 5.65 -5.34
N THR A 202 -19.98 5.13 -5.67
CA THR A 202 -19.76 4.20 -6.78
C THR A 202 -19.15 2.87 -6.38
N PHE A 203 -18.58 2.75 -5.18
CA PHE A 203 -18.08 1.50 -4.61
C PHE A 203 -18.97 1.04 -3.46
N ASP A 204 -19.11 -0.27 -3.29
CA ASP A 204 -19.54 -0.87 -2.03
C ASP A 204 -18.31 -0.85 -1.11
N VAL A 205 -18.41 -0.17 0.02
CA VAL A 205 -17.29 0.10 0.94
C VAL A 205 -17.64 -0.44 2.31
N GLU A 206 -16.79 -1.32 2.84
CA GLU A 206 -16.97 -1.98 4.12
C GLU A 206 -15.72 -1.84 4.99
N GLU A 207 -15.90 -1.47 6.25
CA GLU A 207 -14.81 -1.49 7.23
C GLU A 207 -14.52 -2.93 7.64
N VAL A 208 -13.24 -3.32 7.62
CA VAL A 208 -12.81 -4.61 8.13
C VAL A 208 -12.94 -4.63 9.65
N SER A 209 -13.73 -5.57 10.15
CA SER A 209 -13.98 -5.74 11.59
C SER A 209 -12.71 -6.06 12.37
N ARG A 210 -12.39 -5.22 13.35
CA ARG A 210 -11.33 -5.46 14.35
C ARG A 210 -11.60 -6.71 15.18
N LYS A 211 -12.87 -6.95 15.53
CA LYS A 211 -13.28 -8.11 16.34
C LYS A 211 -13.03 -9.44 15.65
N ASP A 212 -13.15 -9.46 14.32
CA ASP A 212 -12.92 -10.66 13.51
C ASP A 212 -11.44 -10.82 13.11
N ASN A 213 -10.60 -9.81 13.38
CA ASN A 213 -9.18 -9.79 13.03
C ASN A 213 -8.27 -9.34 14.20
N PRO A 214 -8.48 -9.80 15.44
CA PRO A 214 -7.80 -9.26 16.62
C PRO A 214 -6.28 -9.37 16.54
N GLN A 215 -5.75 -10.42 15.88
CA GLN A 215 -4.33 -10.65 15.68
C GLN A 215 -3.63 -9.58 14.81
N VAL A 216 -4.38 -8.90 13.93
CA VAL A 216 -3.85 -7.85 13.05
C VAL A 216 -3.73 -6.52 13.80
N PHE A 217 -4.71 -6.21 14.66
CA PHE A 217 -4.76 -4.93 15.36
C PHE A 217 -4.00 -4.94 16.70
N ALA A 218 -3.82 -6.11 17.33
CA ALA A 218 -3.21 -6.21 18.66
C ALA A 218 -1.71 -5.85 18.71
N SER A 219 -1.03 -5.72 17.56
CA SER A 219 0.37 -5.30 17.46
C SER A 219 0.57 -3.78 17.56
N PHE A 220 -0.50 -2.99 17.54
CA PHE A 220 -0.43 -1.53 17.55
C PHE A 220 -0.89 -0.96 18.91
N GLU A 221 -0.27 0.13 19.34
CA GLU A 221 -0.59 0.80 20.62
C GLU A 221 -1.92 1.57 20.55
N TYR A 222 -2.32 2.03 19.36
CA TYR A 222 -3.52 2.81 19.09
C TYR A 222 -4.41 2.15 18.00
N PRO A 223 -4.88 0.92 18.23
CA PRO A 223 -5.64 0.16 17.23
C PRO A 223 -6.99 0.81 16.87
N ASP A 224 -7.52 1.68 17.74
CA ASP A 224 -8.78 2.41 17.53
C ASP A 224 -8.62 3.58 16.55
N GLU A 225 -7.39 4.01 16.26
CA GLU A 225 -7.09 5.07 15.29
C GLU A 225 -6.70 4.52 13.92
N LEU A 226 -6.53 3.20 13.82
CA LEU A 226 -6.10 2.50 12.61
C LEU A 226 -7.25 1.76 11.97
N PHE A 227 -7.51 2.02 10.70
CA PHE A 227 -8.65 1.44 9.97
C PHE A 227 -8.19 0.69 8.72
N ILE A 228 -8.91 -0.38 8.38
CA ILE A 228 -8.79 -1.08 7.10
C ILE A 228 -10.18 -1.12 6.48
N TYR A 229 -10.25 -0.83 5.19
CA TYR A 229 -11.46 -0.92 4.39
C TYR A 229 -11.26 -1.85 3.20
N HIS A 230 -12.33 -2.55 2.86
CA HIS A 230 -12.48 -3.29 1.63
C HIS A 230 -13.54 -2.60 0.77
N ALA A 231 -13.24 -2.41 -0.51
CA ALA A 231 -14.17 -1.82 -1.45
C ALA A 231 -14.21 -2.60 -2.76
N ARG A 232 -15.38 -2.62 -3.40
CA ARG A 232 -15.59 -3.14 -4.76
C ARG A 232 -16.42 -2.17 -5.57
N LEU A 233 -16.09 -2.03 -6.85
CA LEU A 233 -16.88 -1.18 -7.73
C LEU A 233 -18.30 -1.77 -7.86
N LYS A 234 -19.34 -0.95 -7.65
CA LYS A 234 -20.72 -1.40 -7.81
C LYS A 234 -20.94 -1.92 -9.21
N ALA A 235 -21.62 -3.05 -9.33
CA ALA A 235 -22.12 -3.49 -10.63
C ALA A 235 -23.03 -2.39 -11.20
N ARG A 236 -22.86 -2.04 -12.48
CA ARG A 236 -23.80 -1.13 -13.12
C ARG A 236 -25.19 -1.76 -13.01
N SER A 237 -26.09 -1.08 -12.30
CA SER A 237 -27.52 -1.37 -12.39
C SER A 237 -27.88 -1.29 -13.87
N ASN A 238 -28.37 -2.38 -14.46
CA ASN A 238 -29.00 -2.33 -15.77
C ASN A 238 -30.28 -1.51 -15.62
N GLU A 239 -30.15 -0.18 -15.68
CA GLU A 239 -31.29 0.70 -15.92
C GLU A 239 -31.70 0.49 -17.38
N ASN A 240 -32.75 -0.35 -17.54
CA ASN A 240 -33.51 -0.48 -18.79
C ASN A 240 -34.30 0.80 -19.06
#